data_AF-L8HII1-F1
#
_entry.id   AF-L8HII1-F1
#
_cell.length_a   1.000
_cell.length_b   1.000
_cell.length_c   1.000
_cell.angle_alpha   90.00
_cell.angle_beta   90.00
_cell.angle_gamma   90.00
#
_symmetry.space_group_name_H-M   'P 1'
#
loop_
_entity.id
_entity.type
_entity.pdbx_description
1 polymer ?
#
loop_
_entity_poly.entity_id
_entity_poly.type
_entity_poly.pdbx_seq_one_letter_code
_entity_poly.pdbx_strand_id
1 'polypeptide(L)'
;MEPEERQVMPGVTLTDFRKQPSTGGAASQTTVAGDQVEVVQAQIKELRNQIKHLVRSNAELEEALAEEYDKDFADAIEENKGVILKREIQIKELQDLLPKHAAEPENHEDGLYI
;
A
#
# COMPACT_ATOMS: atom_id res chain seq x y z
N MET A 1 20.30 -6.28 -39.33
CA MET A 1 20.67 -4.85 -39.25
C MET A 1 21.34 -4.70 -37.90
N GLU A 2 22.64 -4.37 -37.90
CA GLU A 2 23.51 -4.37 -36.71
C GLU A 2 23.12 -3.22 -35.75
N PRO A 3 23.21 -3.40 -34.43
CA PRO A 3 22.87 -2.36 -33.46
C PRO A 3 23.83 -1.17 -33.55
N GLU A 4 23.32 0.05 -33.42
CA GLU A 4 24.16 1.25 -33.36
C GLU A 4 24.88 1.30 -32.01
N GLU A 5 26.20 1.07 -32.02
CA GLU A 5 27.05 1.22 -30.85
C GLU A 5 27.58 2.65 -30.76
N ARG A 6 27.36 3.31 -29.61
CA ARG A 6 27.88 4.66 -29.37
C ARG A 6 28.87 4.64 -28.20
N GLN A 7 30.10 5.06 -28.46
CA GLN A 7 31.15 5.15 -27.43
C GLN A 7 30.94 6.41 -26.58
N VAL A 8 30.75 6.23 -25.27
CA VAL A 8 30.48 7.33 -24.33
C VAL A 8 31.74 7.77 -23.58
N MET A 9 32.71 6.86 -23.40
CA MET A 9 34.03 7.12 -22.81
C MET A 9 35.08 6.21 -23.47
N PRO A 10 36.40 6.52 -23.38
CA PRO A 10 37.44 5.64 -23.90
C PRO A 10 37.31 4.23 -23.31
N GLY A 11 36.96 3.25 -24.16
CA GLY A 11 36.77 1.86 -23.75
C GLY A 11 35.36 1.49 -23.25
N VAL A 12 34.39 2.40 -23.25
CA VAL A 12 33.00 2.13 -22.82
C VAL A 12 32.01 2.44 -23.93
N THR A 13 31.36 1.40 -24.47
CA THR A 13 30.31 1.50 -25.49
C THR A 13 28.93 1.26 -24.86
N LEU A 14 27.95 2.04 -25.31
CA LEU A 14 26.54 1.87 -24.94
C LEU A 14 25.77 1.41 -26.19
N THR A 15 25.08 0.29 -26.09
CA THR A 15 24.22 -0.26 -27.15
C THR A 15 22.76 0.08 -26.83
N ASP A 16 22.09 0.82 -27.70
CA ASP A 16 20.70 1.26 -27.47
C ASP A 16 19.70 0.24 -28.07
N PHE A 17 18.89 -0.40 -27.21
CA PHE A 17 17.93 -1.46 -27.60
C PHE A 17 16.50 -0.94 -27.81
N ARG A 18 16.31 0.38 -27.94
CA ARG A 18 14.97 0.99 -28.02
C ARG A 18 14.27 0.66 -29.34
N LYS A 19 13.51 -0.42 -29.26
CA LYS A 19 12.39 -0.80 -30.11
C LYS A 19 11.45 0.40 -30.30
N GLN A 20 11.49 1.03 -31.48
CA GLN A 20 10.39 1.89 -31.92
C GLN A 20 9.29 1.02 -32.55
N PRO A 21 8.04 1.16 -32.10
CA PRO A 21 6.90 1.06 -32.98
C PRO A 21 6.33 2.47 -33.20
N SER A 22 6.46 2.95 -34.43
CA SER A 22 5.83 4.17 -34.91
C SER A 22 4.31 4.02 -35.02
N THR A 23 3.61 5.13 -34.72
CA THR A 23 2.27 5.55 -35.20
C THR A 23 1.04 4.75 -34.77
N GLY A 24 0.19 5.39 -33.96
CA GLY A 24 -1.22 5.05 -33.78
C GLY A 24 -1.87 5.98 -32.75
N GLY A 25 -2.56 7.02 -33.22
CA GLY A 25 -3.22 8.01 -32.35
C GLY A 25 -4.43 7.45 -31.61
N ALA A 26 -4.68 8.00 -30.43
CA ALA A 26 -6.01 8.27 -29.87
C ALA A 26 -5.80 9.12 -28.61
N ALA A 27 -6.54 10.21 -28.52
CA ALA A 27 -6.61 11.04 -27.32
C ALA A 27 -7.03 10.17 -26.12
N SER A 28 -6.16 10.02 -25.13
CA SER A 28 -6.56 9.56 -23.79
C SER A 28 -6.55 10.76 -22.88
N GLN A 29 -7.60 11.56 -22.98
CA GLN A 29 -7.84 12.72 -22.13
C GLN A 29 -9.02 12.39 -21.22
N THR A 30 -8.92 11.35 -20.36
CA THR A 30 -10.00 11.00 -19.41
C THR A 30 -9.58 10.27 -18.12
N THR A 31 -8.31 10.00 -17.79
CA THR A 31 -8.02 9.06 -16.65
C THR A 31 -7.66 9.68 -15.30
N VAL A 32 -7.45 11.00 -15.17
CA VAL A 32 -6.95 11.61 -13.91
C VAL A 32 -7.81 11.25 -12.68
N ALA A 33 -9.13 11.19 -12.84
CA ALA A 33 -10.04 10.84 -11.76
C ALA A 33 -10.04 9.34 -11.40
N GLY A 34 -9.83 8.45 -12.38
CA GLY A 34 -9.71 7.01 -12.16
C GLY A 34 -8.40 6.65 -11.44
N ASP A 35 -7.29 7.24 -11.90
CA ASP A 35 -5.97 7.05 -11.29
C ASP A 35 -5.96 7.50 -9.82
N GLN A 36 -6.68 8.58 -9.49
CA GLN A 36 -6.77 9.08 -8.12
C GLN A 36 -7.58 8.14 -7.19
N VAL A 37 -8.64 7.52 -7.71
CA VAL A 37 -9.42 6.52 -6.96
C VAL A 37 -8.59 5.28 -6.66
N GLU A 38 -7.85 4.76 -7.64
CA GLU A 38 -6.98 3.58 -7.46
C GLU A 38 -5.87 3.84 -6.43
N VAL A 39 -5.28 5.03 -6.45
CA VAL A 39 -4.27 5.45 -5.45
C VAL A 39 -4.86 5.46 -4.04
N VAL A 40 -6.04 6.04 -3.86
CA VAL A 40 -6.71 6.09 -2.54
C VAL A 40 -7.08 4.69 -2.06
N GLN A 41 -7.59 3.82 -2.95
CA GLN A 41 -7.90 2.43 -2.61
C GLN A 41 -6.64 1.64 -2.23
N ALA A 42 -5.52 1.83 -2.94
CA ALA A 42 -4.25 1.20 -2.61
C ALA A 42 -3.74 1.65 -1.23
N GLN A 43 -3.87 2.94 -0.91
CA GLN A 43 -3.52 3.48 0.42
C GLN A 43 -4.39 2.88 1.52
N ILE A 44 -5.70 2.77 1.32
CA ILE A 44 -6.61 2.12 2.28
C ILE A 44 -6.19 0.66 2.51
N LYS A 45 -5.88 -0.08 1.43
CA LYS A 45 -5.44 -1.48 1.52
C LYS A 45 -4.14 -1.61 2.33
N GLU A 46 -3.18 -0.73 2.09
CA GLU A 46 -1.92 -0.71 2.82
C GLU A 46 -2.14 -0.42 4.32
N LEU A 47 -2.94 0.60 4.65
CA LEU A 47 -3.29 0.92 6.05
C LEU A 47 -3.98 -0.25 6.75
N ARG A 48 -4.91 -0.94 6.07
CA ARG A 48 -5.56 -2.16 6.60
C ARG A 48 -4.55 -3.28 6.86
N ASN A 49 -3.60 -3.48 5.96
CA ASN A 49 -2.56 -4.48 6.16
C ASN A 49 -1.66 -4.15 7.36
N GLN A 50 -1.30 -2.88 7.54
CA GLN A 50 -0.56 -2.42 8.70
C GLN A 50 -1.33 -2.64 10.02
N ILE A 51 -2.63 -2.34 10.05
CA ILE A 51 -3.50 -2.64 11.21
C ILE A 51 -3.51 -4.13 11.49
N LYS A 52 -3.71 -4.98 10.46
CA LYS A 52 -3.72 -6.44 10.61
C LYS A 52 -2.43 -6.95 11.28
N HIS A 53 -1.27 -6.45 10.86
CA HIS A 53 0.00 -6.83 11.45
C HIS A 53 0.15 -6.34 12.90
N LEU A 54 -0.31 -5.13 13.22
CA LEU A 54 -0.30 -4.64 14.60
C LEU A 54 -1.23 -5.42 15.51
N VAL A 55 -2.45 -5.75 15.06
CA VAL A 55 -3.39 -6.56 15.85
C VAL A 55 -2.80 -7.93 16.16
N ARG A 56 -2.20 -8.59 15.16
CA ARG A 56 -1.49 -9.85 15.39
C ARG A 56 -0.33 -9.70 16.37
N SER A 57 0.49 -8.65 16.22
CA SER A 57 1.61 -8.40 17.13
C SER A 57 1.13 -8.14 18.56
N ASN A 58 0.00 -7.45 18.75
CA ASN A 58 -0.58 -7.24 20.06
C ASN A 58 -1.06 -8.54 20.69
N ALA A 59 -1.68 -9.44 19.93
CA ALA A 59 -2.06 -10.76 20.44
C ALA A 59 -0.83 -11.55 20.92
N GLU A 60 0.25 -11.57 20.13
CA GLU A 60 1.51 -12.24 20.52
C GLU A 60 2.12 -11.62 21.80
N LEU A 61 2.04 -10.29 21.99
CA LEU A 61 2.49 -9.61 23.21
C LEU A 61 1.57 -9.87 24.41
N GLU A 62 0.25 -9.93 24.20
CA GLU A 62 -0.73 -10.23 25.24
C GLU A 62 -0.58 -11.67 25.74
N GLU A 63 -0.28 -12.63 24.86
CA GLU A 63 0.09 -14.00 25.23
C GLU A 63 1.35 -14.03 26.12
N ALA A 64 2.41 -13.30 25.75
CA ALA A 64 3.64 -13.21 26.53
C ALA A 64 3.41 -12.58 27.92
N LEU A 65 2.60 -11.52 27.99
CA LEU A 65 2.22 -10.87 29.25
C LEU A 65 1.44 -11.78 30.20
N ALA A 66 0.65 -12.71 29.64
CA ALA A 66 -0.11 -13.66 30.44
C ALA A 66 0.79 -14.70 31.11
N GLU A 67 1.94 -15.03 30.50
CA GLU A 67 2.95 -15.92 31.07
C GLU A 67 3.81 -15.21 32.13
N GLU A 68 4.32 -14.03 31.79
CA GLU A 68 5.14 -13.21 32.69
C GLU A 68 4.89 -11.73 32.42
N TYR A 69 4.61 -10.97 33.49
CA TYR A 69 4.38 -9.54 33.35
C TYR A 69 5.69 -8.82 32.97
N ASP A 70 5.66 -8.19 31.80
CA ASP A 70 6.71 -7.31 31.29
C ASP A 70 6.13 -5.93 30.99
N LYS A 71 6.64 -4.90 31.68
CA LYS A 71 6.15 -3.53 31.50
C LYS A 71 6.39 -3.03 30.07
N ASP A 72 7.49 -3.41 29.43
CA ASP A 72 7.82 -2.93 28.09
C ASP A 72 6.84 -3.50 27.05
N PHE A 73 6.36 -4.75 27.25
CA PHE A 73 5.31 -5.33 26.42
C PHE A 73 3.96 -4.64 26.64
N ALA A 74 3.61 -4.32 27.89
CA ALA A 74 2.38 -3.59 28.19
C ALA A 74 2.36 -2.19 27.56
N ASP A 75 3.47 -1.45 27.66
CA ASP A 75 3.63 -0.14 27.03
C ASP A 75 3.57 -0.23 25.50
N ALA A 76 4.21 -1.26 24.90
CA ALA A 76 4.18 -1.48 23.46
C ALA A 76 2.76 -1.76 22.93
N ILE A 77 1.96 -2.55 23.65
CA ILE A 77 0.55 -2.79 23.30
C ILE A 77 -0.25 -1.48 23.35
N GLU A 78 -0.05 -0.65 24.37
CA GLU A 78 -0.73 0.64 24.49
C GLU A 78 -0.35 1.59 23.34
N GLU A 79 0.93 1.68 23.00
CA GLU A 79 1.40 2.47 21.85
C GLU A 79 0.78 1.96 20.55
N ASN A 80 0.81 0.64 20.32
CA ASN A 80 0.23 0.01 19.13
C ASN A 80 -1.27 0.28 19.01
N LYS A 81 -2.03 0.27 20.12
CA LYS A 81 -3.46 0.64 20.14
C LYS A 81 -3.66 2.08 19.66
N GLY A 82 -2.81 3.02 20.09
CA GLY A 82 -2.82 4.40 19.61
C GLY A 82 -2.52 4.52 18.11
N VAL A 83 -1.61 3.69 17.59
CA VAL A 83 -1.28 3.67 16.17
C VAL A 83 -2.41 3.06 15.34
N ILE A 84 -3.05 1.98 15.79
CA ILE A 84 -4.23 1.38 15.14
C ILE A 84 -5.33 2.43 14.99
N LEU A 85 -5.69 3.12 16.07
CA LEU A 85 -6.74 4.14 16.05
C LEU A 85 -6.44 5.25 15.03
N LYS A 86 -5.19 5.74 14.97
CA LYS A 86 -4.78 6.75 13.99
C LYS A 86 -4.96 6.25 12.55
N ARG A 87 -4.61 4.99 12.26
CA ARG A 87 -4.77 4.39 10.94
C ARG A 87 -6.23 4.16 10.57
N GLU A 88 -7.08 3.78 11.53
CA GLU A 88 -8.52 3.65 11.32
C GLU A 88 -9.17 5.00 10.96
N ILE A 89 -8.77 6.07 11.65
CA ILE A 89 -9.22 7.44 11.31
C ILE A 89 -8.77 7.81 9.89
N GLN A 90 -7.52 7.54 9.52
CA GLN A 90 -7.02 7.79 8.16
C GLN A 90 -7.77 6.99 7.10
N ILE A 91 -8.09 5.72 7.36
CA ILE A 91 -8.91 4.91 6.45
C ILE A 91 -10.28 5.57 6.26
N LYS A 92 -10.92 6.01 7.35
CA LYS A 92 -12.22 6.67 7.28
C LYS A 92 -12.16 7.96 6.46
N GLU A 93 -11.16 8.81 6.69
CA GLU A 93 -10.94 10.03 5.92
C GLU A 93 -10.73 9.73 4.43
N LEU A 94 -9.93 8.71 4.09
CA LEU A 94 -9.72 8.29 2.70
C LEU A 94 -11.00 7.69 2.07
N GLN A 95 -11.80 6.95 2.83
CA GLN A 95 -13.09 6.43 2.38
C GLN A 95 -14.09 7.56 2.12
N ASP A 96 -14.11 8.60 2.94
CA ASP A 96 -14.97 9.78 2.76
C ASP A 96 -14.62 10.57 1.48
N LEU A 97 -13.37 10.46 0.99
CA LEU A 97 -12.93 11.03 -0.28
C LEU A 97 -13.34 10.20 -1.50
N LEU A 98 -13.67 8.92 -1.33
CA LEU A 98 -14.09 8.06 -2.43
C LEU A 98 -15.56 8.36 -2.83
N PRO A 99 -15.87 8.38 -4.13
CA PRO A 99 -17.27 8.42 -4.58
C PRO A 99 -18.06 7.26 -3.95
N LYS A 100 -19.31 7.51 -3.53
CA LYS A 100 -20.19 6.49 -2.88
C LYS A 100 -20.40 5.20 -3.69
N HIS A 101 -20.10 5.20 -4.99
CA HIS A 101 -20.16 4.03 -5.88
C HIS A 101 -18.81 3.34 -6.12
N ALA A 102 -17.70 3.93 -5.64
CA ALA A 102 -16.34 3.38 -5.67
C ALA A 102 -15.89 2.84 -4.31
N ALA A 103 -16.69 3.07 -3.26
CA ALA A 103 -16.59 2.30 -2.04
C ALA A 103 -16.99 0.86 -2.36
N GLU A 104 -16.00 -0.01 -2.58
CA GLU A 104 -16.24 -1.44 -2.71
C GLU A 104 -17.12 -1.89 -1.54
N PRO A 105 -18.15 -2.74 -1.78
CA PRO A 105 -18.88 -3.33 -0.68
C PRO A 105 -17.88 -4.05 0.20
N GLU A 106 -17.91 -3.73 1.50
CA GLU A 106 -17.23 -4.53 2.50
C GLU A 106 -17.68 -5.98 2.31
N ASN A 107 -16.83 -6.81 1.71
CA ASN A 107 -16.88 -8.23 1.97
C ASN A 107 -16.53 -8.35 3.45
N HIS A 108 -17.60 -8.35 4.24
CA HIS A 108 -17.66 -8.81 5.61
C HIS A 108 -17.17 -10.26 5.59
N GLU A 109 -15.85 -10.46 5.53
CA GLU A 109 -15.28 -11.70 6.01
C GLU A 109 -15.36 -11.60 7.52
N ASP A 110 -16.46 -12.16 8.03
CA ASP A 110 -16.64 -12.57 9.42
C ASP A 110 -15.39 -13.30 9.89
N GLY A 111 -14.48 -12.53 10.51
CA GLY A 111 -13.27 -13.02 11.14
C GLY A 111 -13.33 -12.67 12.61
N LEU A 112 -14.32 -13.24 13.31
CA LEU A 112 -14.36 -13.30 14.76
C LEU A 112 -13.07 -13.99 15.23
N TYR A 113 -12.01 -13.23 15.47
CA TYR A 113 -10.84 -13.72 16.18
C TYR A 113 -11.12 -13.56 17.67
N ILE A 114 -11.69 -14.64 18.20
CA ILE A 114 -11.79 -14.97 19.63
C ILE A 114 -10.40 -15.16 20.22
#